data_AF-A0A1Y6C0N8-F1
#
_entry.id   AF-A0A1Y6C0N8-F1
#
_cell.length_a   1.000
_cell.length_b   1.000
_cell.length_c   1.000
_cell.angle_alpha   90.00
_cell.angle_beta   90.00
_cell.angle_gamma   90.00
#
_symmetry.space_group_name_H-M   'P 1'
#
loop_
_entity.id
_entity.type
_entity.pdbx_description
1 polymer ?
#
loop_
_entity_poly.entity_id
_entity_poly.type
_entity_poly.pdbx_seq_one_letter_code
_entity_poly.pdbx_strand_id
1 'polypeptide(L)'
;MKQFMIAMLLTCVLAPFAHAGMRGNVTCTATGNSLRQLGNQEWPAQAYLNFRMEVEGQKASLSRVVGHIAVSYDDLSEGESIVESFDVYYGSFSHGFVENNPQYKPRVYLNHFQFPFNANHTTSWDGGGMWGHLVIPQNPENEFSAHYIFQAGSHMGGTVDLNCRGRLYRF
;
A
#
# COMPACT_ATOMS: atom_id res chain seq x y z
N MET A 1 13.72 70.91 0.90
CA MET A 1 14.06 69.85 1.88
C MET A 1 12.94 68.81 1.80
N LYS A 2 12.97 67.83 0.88
CA LYS A 2 13.56 66.48 1.06
C LYS A 2 13.34 65.90 2.46
N GLN A 3 12.26 65.14 2.64
CA GLN A 3 12.21 64.07 3.62
C GLN A 3 11.87 62.76 2.90
N PHE A 4 12.70 61.78 3.23
CA PHE A 4 12.91 60.52 2.56
C PHE A 4 11.82 59.49 2.89
N MET A 5 11.55 58.66 1.88
CA MET A 5 10.96 57.33 2.00
C MET A 5 11.59 56.53 3.15
N ILE A 6 10.77 55.84 3.95
CA ILE A 6 11.15 54.52 4.47
C ILE A 6 10.01 53.55 4.14
N ALA A 7 10.41 52.60 3.29
CA ALA A 7 9.68 51.49 2.70
C ALA A 7 8.61 50.85 3.60
N MET A 8 7.36 51.01 3.14
CA MET A 8 6.24 50.16 3.51
C MET A 8 6.31 48.86 2.68
N LEU A 9 5.87 47.77 3.29
CA LEU A 9 5.68 46.41 2.74
C LEU A 9 6.93 45.53 2.63
N LEU A 10 7.34 45.04 3.80
CA LEU A 10 7.76 43.65 3.93
C LEU A 10 6.52 42.75 3.66
N THR A 11 6.10 42.63 2.40
CA THR A 11 5.29 41.46 2.01
C THR A 11 6.24 40.28 2.05
N CYS A 12 6.30 39.61 3.21
CA CYS A 12 6.52 38.17 3.23
C CYS A 12 5.46 37.59 2.30
N VAL A 13 5.81 37.46 1.03
CA VAL A 13 5.18 36.54 0.11
C VAL A 13 5.46 35.18 0.72
N LEU A 14 4.63 34.79 1.69
CA LEU A 14 4.24 33.42 1.88
C LEU A 14 3.60 33.07 0.54
N ALA A 15 4.45 32.72 -0.43
CA ALA A 15 4.01 32.02 -1.61
C ALA A 15 3.13 30.92 -1.04
N PRO A 16 1.84 30.84 -1.41
CA PRO A 16 1.09 29.68 -1.05
C PRO A 16 1.93 28.53 -1.61
N PHE A 17 2.48 27.69 -0.73
CA PHE A 17 2.78 26.33 -1.11
C PHE A 17 1.42 25.80 -1.51
N ALA A 18 1.05 25.99 -2.79
CA ALA A 18 -0.02 25.28 -3.42
C ALA A 18 0.39 23.84 -3.19
N HIS A 19 -0.24 23.20 -2.21
CA HIS A 19 0.03 21.82 -1.87
C HIS A 19 -0.50 21.05 -3.06
N ALA A 20 0.37 20.84 -4.05
CA ALA A 20 0.03 20.15 -5.27
C ALA A 20 -0.52 18.79 -4.87
N GLY A 21 -1.82 18.62 -5.07
CA GLY A 21 -2.51 17.38 -4.80
C GLY A 21 -2.19 16.38 -5.89
N MET A 22 -2.45 15.11 -5.62
CA MET A 22 -2.37 14.06 -6.62
C MET A 22 -3.57 13.14 -6.49
N ARG A 23 -4.20 12.77 -7.59
CA ARG A 23 -5.28 11.78 -7.58
C ARG A 23 -5.24 10.88 -8.81
N GLY A 24 -5.66 9.64 -8.65
CA GLY A 24 -5.76 8.72 -9.78
C GLY A 24 -6.15 7.30 -9.40
N ASN A 25 -6.36 6.49 -10.43
CA ASN A 25 -6.53 5.04 -10.25
C ASN A 25 -5.15 4.38 -10.34
N VAL A 26 -4.93 3.41 -9.46
CA VAL A 26 -3.70 2.63 -9.34
C VAL A 26 -4.06 1.15 -9.39
N THR A 27 -3.28 0.40 -10.17
CA THR A 27 -3.28 -1.05 -10.19
C THR A 27 -1.94 -1.53 -9.66
N CYS A 28 -1.93 -2.44 -8.69
CA CYS A 28 -0.74 -3.07 -8.16
C CYS A 28 -0.78 -4.59 -8.35
N THR A 29 0.35 -5.18 -8.73
CA THR A 29 0.51 -6.63 -8.85
C THR A 29 1.75 -7.12 -8.11
N ALA A 30 1.74 -8.37 -7.65
CA ALA A 30 2.92 -8.98 -7.04
C ALA A 30 4.10 -9.00 -8.02
N THR A 31 5.31 -8.76 -7.52
CA THR A 31 6.55 -8.82 -8.31
C THR A 31 7.13 -10.22 -8.33
N GLY A 32 6.61 -11.13 -9.16
CA GLY A 32 7.08 -12.52 -9.16
C GLY A 32 6.73 -13.26 -7.86
N ASN A 33 7.56 -14.23 -7.45
CA ASN A 33 7.41 -15.01 -6.21
C ASN A 33 7.93 -14.22 -5.00
N SER A 34 7.33 -13.05 -4.71
CA SER A 34 7.92 -12.07 -3.80
C SER A 34 7.20 -11.96 -2.46
N LEU A 35 6.88 -13.08 -1.81
CA LEU A 35 6.65 -13.06 -0.37
C LEU A 35 7.99 -13.14 0.34
N ARG A 36 8.45 -12.02 0.91
CA ARG A 36 9.65 -11.97 1.74
C ARG A 36 9.31 -12.18 3.20
N GLN A 37 9.98 -13.15 3.82
CA GLN A 37 9.97 -13.35 5.28
C GLN A 37 11.31 -12.90 5.89
N LEU A 38 11.38 -12.82 7.22
CA LEU A 38 12.65 -12.63 7.93
C LEU A 38 13.63 -13.76 7.54
N GLY A 39 14.81 -13.40 7.03
CA GLY A 39 15.85 -14.37 6.68
C GLY A 39 16.13 -14.56 5.17
N ASN A 40 15.63 -13.67 4.31
CA ASN A 40 15.79 -13.71 2.84
C ASN A 40 15.13 -14.92 2.14
N GLN A 41 14.24 -15.63 2.82
CA GLN A 41 13.43 -16.65 2.18
C GLN A 41 12.32 -15.99 1.37
N GLU A 42 12.21 -16.39 0.11
CA GLU A 42 11.18 -15.96 -0.84
C GLU A 42 10.19 -17.09 -1.06
N TRP A 43 8.92 -16.76 -0.91
CA TRP A 43 7.80 -17.66 -1.07
C TRP A 43 6.86 -17.15 -2.17
N PRO A 44 6.04 -18.03 -2.76
CA PRO A 44 5.12 -17.60 -3.80
C PRO A 44 4.07 -16.62 -3.25
N ALA A 45 3.80 -15.58 -4.04
CA ALA A 45 2.72 -14.65 -3.80
C ALA A 45 2.08 -14.27 -5.14
N GLN A 46 0.75 -14.13 -5.13
CA GLN A 46 0.01 -13.51 -6.22
C GLN A 46 -0.79 -12.35 -5.66
N ALA A 47 -0.77 -11.22 -6.34
CA ALA A 47 -1.55 -10.06 -5.92
C ALA A 47 -2.07 -9.32 -7.14
N TYR A 48 -3.29 -8.83 -7.01
CA TYR A 48 -3.90 -7.88 -7.92
C TYR A 48 -4.79 -6.95 -7.11
N LEU A 49 -4.38 -5.69 -7.02
CA LEU A 49 -5.12 -4.65 -6.31
C LEU A 49 -5.44 -3.51 -7.27
N ASN A 50 -6.66 -3.00 -7.20
CA ASN A 50 -7.07 -1.75 -7.82
C ASN A 50 -7.64 -0.83 -6.75
N PHE A 51 -7.25 0.44 -6.79
CA PHE A 51 -7.81 1.45 -5.92
C PHE A 51 -7.68 2.84 -6.52
N ARG A 52 -8.46 3.77 -5.99
CA ARG A 52 -8.28 5.20 -6.22
C ARG A 52 -7.47 5.79 -5.08
N MET A 53 -6.38 6.45 -5.41
CA MET A 53 -5.52 7.17 -4.48
C MET A 53 -5.76 8.68 -4.60
N GLU A 54 -5.74 9.36 -3.46
CA GLU A 54 -5.73 10.81 -3.37
C GLU A 54 -4.72 11.27 -2.32
N VAL A 55 -3.88 12.23 -2.67
CA VAL A 55 -2.82 12.81 -1.85
C VAL A 55 -3.02 14.33 -1.81
N GLU A 56 -2.99 14.89 -0.61
CA GLU A 56 -3.03 16.32 -0.37
C GLU A 56 -1.98 16.67 0.70
N GLY A 57 -0.83 17.18 0.26
CA GLY A 57 0.32 17.43 1.12
C GLY A 57 0.83 16.13 1.77
N GLN A 58 0.80 16.08 3.10
CA GLN A 58 1.24 14.90 3.88
C GLN A 58 0.12 13.91 4.19
N LYS A 59 -1.09 14.13 3.66
CA LYS A 59 -2.23 13.23 3.86
C LYS A 59 -2.48 12.45 2.59
N ALA A 60 -2.84 11.19 2.73
CA ALA A 60 -3.27 10.35 1.64
C ALA A 60 -4.48 9.51 2.04
N SER A 61 -5.30 9.15 1.07
CA SER A 61 -6.44 8.26 1.25
C SER A 61 -6.55 7.27 0.09
N LEU A 62 -7.08 6.09 0.40
CA LEU A 62 -7.44 5.07 -0.58
C LEU A 62 -8.95 4.91 -0.58
N SER A 63 -9.54 4.78 -1.75
CA SER A 63 -10.96 4.50 -1.93
C SER A 63 -11.17 3.53 -3.08
N ARG A 64 -12.37 2.95 -3.18
CA ARG A 64 -12.73 2.00 -4.24
C ARG A 64 -11.72 0.85 -4.37
N VAL A 65 -11.22 0.37 -3.23
CA VAL A 65 -10.31 -0.77 -3.18
C VAL A 65 -11.06 -2.01 -3.65
N VAL A 66 -10.49 -2.72 -4.62
CA VAL A 66 -10.92 -4.02 -5.11
C VAL A 66 -9.69 -4.84 -5.44
N GLY A 67 -9.59 -6.07 -4.94
CA GLY A 67 -8.47 -6.93 -5.31
C GLY A 67 -8.38 -8.20 -4.51
N HIS A 68 -7.29 -8.93 -4.75
CA HIS A 68 -6.94 -10.14 -4.04
C HIS A 68 -5.43 -10.24 -3.81
N ILE A 69 -5.05 -10.92 -2.74
CA ILE A 69 -3.68 -11.33 -2.45
C ILE A 69 -3.73 -12.78 -1.98
N ALA A 70 -2.95 -13.63 -2.63
CA ALA A 70 -2.73 -15.02 -2.28
C ALA A 70 -1.27 -15.20 -1.87
N VAL A 71 -1.05 -15.92 -0.77
CA VAL A 71 0.27 -16.22 -0.22
C VAL A 71 0.30 -17.67 0.24
N SER A 72 1.45 -18.33 0.08
CA SER A 72 1.64 -19.71 0.52
C SER A 72 3.10 -19.93 0.91
N TYR A 73 3.35 -20.88 1.82
CA TYR A 73 4.69 -21.39 2.14
C TYR A 73 4.98 -22.75 1.47
N ASP A 74 4.22 -23.11 0.44
CA ASP A 74 4.52 -24.27 -0.40
C ASP A 74 5.48 -23.89 -1.52
N ASP A 75 6.45 -24.75 -1.79
CA ASP A 75 7.27 -24.67 -3.00
C ASP A 75 6.42 -25.10 -4.21
N LEU A 76 5.87 -24.13 -4.93
CA LEU A 76 5.06 -24.40 -6.12
C LEU A 76 5.94 -24.84 -7.30
N SER A 77 5.57 -25.95 -7.93
CA SER A 77 6.15 -26.38 -9.19
C SER A 77 5.70 -25.47 -10.34
N GLU A 78 6.45 -25.48 -11.44
CA GLU A 78 6.07 -24.70 -12.63
C GLU A 78 4.69 -25.11 -13.15
N GLY A 79 3.77 -24.15 -13.23
CA GLY A 79 2.38 -24.36 -13.67
C GLY A 79 1.39 -24.66 -12.55
N GLU A 80 1.83 -24.83 -11.30
CA GLU A 80 0.93 -24.96 -10.15
C GLU A 80 0.35 -23.61 -9.74
N SER A 81 -0.93 -23.63 -9.34
CA SER A 81 -1.65 -22.45 -8.90
C SER A 81 -1.51 -22.27 -7.40
N ILE A 82 -1.11 -21.08 -6.95
CA ILE A 82 -1.01 -20.77 -5.51
C ILE A 82 -2.34 -20.98 -4.79
N VAL A 83 -3.48 -20.77 -5.47
CA VAL A 83 -4.80 -20.94 -4.84
C VAL A 83 -5.22 -22.41 -4.67
N GLU A 84 -4.45 -23.34 -5.23
CA GLU A 84 -4.66 -24.80 -5.09
C GLU A 84 -3.72 -25.41 -4.05
N SER A 85 -2.78 -24.64 -3.50
CA SER A 85 -1.87 -25.06 -2.42
C SER A 85 -2.63 -25.35 -1.12
N PHE A 86 -2.13 -26.31 -0.34
CA PHE A 86 -2.75 -26.71 0.94
C PHE A 86 -2.57 -25.64 2.01
N ASP A 87 -1.44 -24.91 1.98
CA ASP A 87 -1.12 -23.85 2.93
C ASP A 87 -1.25 -22.45 2.32
N VAL A 88 -2.38 -22.20 1.65
CA VAL A 88 -2.69 -20.88 1.06
C VAL A 88 -3.57 -20.02 1.96
N TYR A 89 -3.23 -18.73 2.05
CA TYR A 89 -4.16 -17.69 2.45
C TYR A 89 -4.53 -16.84 1.25
N TYR A 90 -5.81 -16.84 0.90
CA TYR A 90 -6.36 -15.98 -0.13
C TYR A 90 -7.20 -14.88 0.51
N GLY A 91 -6.68 -13.66 0.54
CA GLY A 91 -7.37 -12.46 1.01
C GLY A 91 -8.04 -11.71 -0.13
N SER A 92 -9.32 -11.39 0.02
CA SER A 92 -10.06 -10.50 -0.88
C SER A 92 -10.30 -9.15 -0.21
N PHE A 93 -10.10 -8.08 -0.99
CA PHE A 93 -10.16 -6.70 -0.51
C PHE A 93 -11.27 -5.97 -1.25
N SER A 94 -12.23 -5.41 -0.51
CA SER A 94 -13.29 -4.60 -1.10
C SER A 94 -13.70 -3.48 -0.14
N HIS A 95 -14.11 -2.32 -0.66
CA HIS A 95 -14.74 -1.25 0.12
C HIS A 95 -13.81 -0.34 0.96
N GLY A 96 -14.25 0.92 1.13
CA GLY A 96 -13.43 2.09 1.49
C GLY A 96 -13.19 2.35 2.99
N PHE A 97 -13.22 1.33 3.82
CA PHE A 97 -12.72 1.43 5.20
C PHE A 97 -12.26 0.05 5.64
N VAL A 98 -10.99 -0.05 5.98
CA VAL A 98 -10.40 -1.29 6.48
C VAL A 98 -10.43 -1.20 8.00
N GLU A 99 -11.10 -2.16 8.65
CA GLU A 99 -11.12 -2.24 10.12
C GLU A 99 -9.70 -2.35 10.67
N ASN A 100 -9.40 -1.63 11.75
CA ASN A 100 -8.09 -1.71 12.40
C ASN A 100 -7.99 -3.00 13.23
N ASN A 101 -6.90 -3.77 13.10
CA ASN A 101 -6.61 -4.89 14.01
C ASN A 101 -5.60 -4.43 15.08
N PRO A 102 -6.02 -4.19 16.33
CA PRO A 102 -5.15 -3.63 17.38
C PRO A 102 -4.01 -4.57 17.81
N GLN A 103 -4.08 -5.87 17.47
CA GLN A 103 -3.04 -6.84 17.79
C GLN A 103 -1.91 -6.85 16.75
N TYR A 104 -2.17 -6.36 15.52
CA TYR A 104 -1.18 -6.30 14.47
C TYR A 104 -0.28 -5.07 14.64
N LYS A 105 1.03 -5.30 14.78
CA LYS A 105 2.04 -4.25 15.00
C LYS A 105 3.02 -4.20 13.82
N PRO A 106 2.66 -3.53 12.71
CA PRO A 106 3.54 -3.44 11.56
C PRO A 106 4.78 -2.59 11.89
N ARG A 107 5.87 -2.83 11.17
CA ARG A 107 6.99 -1.89 11.13
C ARG A 107 6.50 -0.54 10.59
N VAL A 108 7.05 0.54 11.13
CA VAL A 108 6.77 1.91 10.66
C VAL A 108 7.75 2.25 9.53
N TYR A 109 7.22 2.72 8.41
CA TYR A 109 8.00 3.16 7.26
C TYR A 109 8.12 4.68 7.25
N LEU A 110 9.36 5.17 7.34
CA LEU A 110 9.65 6.59 7.17
C LEU A 110 9.49 6.95 5.69
N ASN A 111 8.97 8.14 5.40
CA ASN A 111 8.77 8.67 4.04
C ASN A 111 7.76 7.87 3.17
N HIS A 112 6.87 7.11 3.80
CA HIS A 112 5.79 6.38 3.14
C HIS A 112 4.44 6.76 3.74
N PHE A 113 3.39 6.61 2.95
CA PHE A 113 2.03 6.45 3.45
C PHE A 113 1.81 5.00 3.83
N GLN A 114 1.19 4.77 4.97
CA GLN A 114 0.93 3.43 5.50
C GLN A 114 -0.54 3.34 5.88
N PHE A 115 -1.28 2.52 5.13
CA PHE A 115 -2.73 2.36 5.27
C PHE A 115 -3.03 1.03 5.94
N PRO A 116 -3.86 0.99 7.00
CA PRO A 116 -4.47 -0.27 7.44
C PRO A 116 -5.13 -0.97 6.24
N PHE A 117 -4.80 -2.23 6.01
CA PHE A 117 -5.20 -2.95 4.80
C PHE A 117 -5.42 -4.45 5.09
N ASN A 118 -6.63 -4.80 5.51
CA ASN A 118 -7.05 -6.12 5.94
C ASN A 118 -8.01 -6.67 4.89
N ALA A 119 -7.94 -7.97 4.67
CA ALA A 119 -8.87 -8.64 3.78
C ALA A 119 -10.28 -8.64 4.40
N ASN A 120 -11.29 -8.36 3.59
CA ASN A 120 -12.69 -8.46 3.97
C ASN A 120 -13.13 -9.91 4.15
N HIS A 121 -12.59 -10.77 3.30
CA HIS A 121 -12.80 -12.21 3.36
C HIS A 121 -11.48 -12.90 3.09
N THR A 122 -11.14 -13.86 3.95
CA THR A 122 -9.95 -14.69 3.83
C THR A 122 -10.41 -16.14 3.69
N THR A 123 -9.89 -16.83 2.68
CA THR A 123 -10.01 -18.28 2.55
C THR A 123 -8.68 -18.90 3.02
N SER A 124 -8.75 -19.77 4.02
CA SER A 124 -7.62 -20.57 4.51
C SER A 124 -8.13 -21.86 5.16
N TRP A 125 -7.24 -22.82 5.39
CA TRP A 125 -7.57 -24.10 6.03
C TRP A 125 -7.81 -23.97 7.54
N ASP A 126 -7.15 -23.02 8.21
CA ASP A 126 -7.25 -22.81 9.66
C ASP A 126 -8.31 -21.78 10.09
N GLY A 127 -9.03 -21.18 9.13
CA GLY A 127 -10.02 -20.14 9.36
C GLY A 127 -9.43 -18.79 9.81
N GLY A 128 -8.10 -18.61 9.74
CA GLY A 128 -7.42 -17.37 10.08
C GLY A 128 -7.69 -16.24 9.09
N GLY A 129 -7.70 -15.00 9.58
CA GLY A 129 -7.82 -13.80 8.74
C GLY A 129 -6.48 -13.35 8.14
N MET A 130 -6.53 -12.42 7.20
CA MET A 130 -5.35 -11.77 6.62
C MET A 130 -5.39 -10.27 6.96
N TRP A 131 -4.48 -9.86 7.85
CA TRP A 131 -4.39 -8.49 8.34
C TRP A 131 -3.06 -7.88 7.93
N GLY A 132 -3.07 -6.60 7.56
CA GLY A 132 -1.85 -5.99 7.05
C GLY A 132 -1.93 -4.49 6.90
N HIS A 133 -0.89 -3.96 6.27
CA HIS A 133 -0.80 -2.57 5.86
C HIS A 133 -0.27 -2.49 4.43
N LEU A 134 -0.88 -1.62 3.64
CA LEU A 134 -0.36 -1.22 2.34
C LEU A 134 0.55 0.00 2.53
N VAL A 135 1.78 -0.11 2.07
CA VAL A 135 2.82 0.91 2.20
C VAL A 135 3.16 1.45 0.82
N ILE A 136 2.97 2.75 0.62
CA ILE A 136 3.14 3.46 -0.66
C ILE A 136 4.12 4.63 -0.44
N PRO A 137 5.06 4.92 -1.35
CA PRO A 137 5.94 6.09 -1.22
C PRO A 137 5.14 7.39 -1.14
N GLN A 138 5.63 8.39 -0.39
CA GLN A 138 4.94 9.68 -0.24
C GLN A 138 4.81 10.49 -1.54
N ASN A 139 5.72 10.26 -2.49
CA ASN A 139 5.74 10.92 -3.79
C ASN A 139 5.65 9.87 -4.90
N PRO A 140 4.50 9.19 -5.07
CA PRO A 140 4.38 8.16 -6.10
C PRO A 140 4.40 8.79 -7.49
N GLU A 141 5.12 8.17 -8.42
CA GLU A 141 5.04 8.48 -9.85
C GLU A 141 3.94 7.63 -10.52
N ASN A 142 3.79 7.68 -11.85
CA ASN A 142 2.84 6.81 -12.54
C ASN A 142 3.25 5.32 -12.49
N GLU A 143 4.52 5.02 -12.21
CA GLU A 143 5.00 3.68 -11.88
C GLU A 143 5.80 3.75 -10.57
N PHE A 144 5.53 2.85 -9.63
CA PHE A 144 6.20 2.85 -8.33
C PHE A 144 6.11 1.48 -7.64
N SER A 145 7.03 1.22 -6.71
CA SER A 145 6.99 0.06 -5.84
C SER A 145 6.18 0.34 -4.57
N ALA A 146 5.40 -0.65 -4.15
CA ALA A 146 4.67 -0.65 -2.89
C ALA A 146 4.89 -1.97 -2.15
N HIS A 147 4.49 -2.02 -0.88
CA HIS A 147 4.59 -3.23 -0.08
C HIS A 147 3.25 -3.52 0.60
N TYR A 148 2.84 -4.78 0.60
CA TYR A 148 1.80 -5.27 1.50
C TYR A 148 2.45 -6.08 2.60
N ILE A 149 2.47 -5.53 3.81
CA ILE A 149 3.04 -6.19 4.99
C ILE A 149 1.88 -6.79 5.76
N PHE A 150 1.97 -8.07 6.09
CA PHE A 150 0.81 -8.78 6.62
C PHE A 150 1.18 -9.84 7.64
N GLN A 151 0.15 -10.26 8.35
CA GLN A 151 0.06 -11.51 9.08
C GLN A 151 -1.22 -12.20 8.62
N ALA A 152 -1.11 -13.47 8.26
CA ALA A 152 -2.22 -14.33 7.91
C ALA A 152 -2.30 -15.50 8.90
N GLY A 153 -3.48 -15.69 9.49
CA GLY A 153 -3.69 -16.63 10.58
C GLY A 153 -2.71 -16.45 11.73
N SER A 154 -2.30 -17.58 12.30
CA SER A 154 -1.43 -17.63 13.49
C SER A 154 0.06 -17.76 13.17
N HIS A 155 0.43 -18.09 11.94
CA HIS A 155 1.77 -18.60 11.60
C HIS A 155 2.39 -17.99 10.34
N MET A 156 1.59 -17.36 9.45
CA MET A 156 2.10 -16.77 8.21
C MET A 156 2.24 -15.26 8.35
N GLY A 157 3.34 -14.70 7.87
CA GLY A 157 3.56 -13.28 7.94
C GLY A 157 4.82 -12.88 7.17
N GLY A 158 4.74 -11.73 6.52
CA GLY A 158 5.81 -11.28 5.65
C GLY A 158 5.45 -10.01 4.90
N THR A 159 6.16 -9.78 3.82
CA THR A 159 5.94 -8.66 2.91
C THR A 159 5.75 -9.18 1.51
N VAL A 160 4.62 -8.86 0.88
CA VAL A 160 4.45 -9.01 -0.57
C VAL A 160 4.93 -7.72 -1.23
N ASP A 161 5.95 -7.82 -2.07
CA ASP A 161 6.37 -6.69 -2.90
C ASP A 161 5.44 -6.53 -4.11
N LEU A 162 5.09 -5.27 -4.38
CA LEU A 162 4.12 -4.90 -5.41
C LEU A 162 4.75 -3.93 -6.40
N ASN A 163 4.47 -4.14 -7.68
CA ASN A 163 4.67 -3.17 -8.73
C ASN A 163 3.34 -2.49 -9.04
N CYS A 164 3.31 -1.17 -8.91
CA CYS A 164 2.11 -0.38 -9.10
C CYS A 164 2.24 0.52 -10.32
N ARG A 165 1.15 0.59 -11.08
CA ARG A 165 0.98 1.52 -12.21
C ARG A 165 -0.29 2.31 -12.01
N GLY A 166 -0.21 3.62 -12.21
CA GLY A 166 -1.33 4.53 -12.05
C GLY A 166 -1.40 5.60 -13.12
N ARG A 167 -2.60 6.16 -13.29
CA ARG A 167 -2.80 7.42 -14.01
C ARG A 167 -3.02 8.50 -12.98
N LEU A 168 -1.92 9.04 -12.45
CA LEU A 168 -1.93 10.03 -11.38
C LEU A 168 -1.85 11.45 -11.97
N TYR A 169 -2.79 12.29 -11.57
CA TYR A 169 -2.90 13.68 -12.04
C TYR A 169 -2.63 14.63 -10.88
N ARG A 170 -1.76 15.61 -11.10
CA ARG A 170 -1.50 16.69 -10.15
C ARG A 170 -2.55 17.79 -10.30
N PHE A 171 -2.97 18.39 -9.18
CA PHE A 171 -3.94 19.49 -9.16
C PHE A 171 -3.59 20.52 -8.09
#